data_AF-A0A355BD52-F1
#
_entry.id   AF-A0A355BD52-F1
#
_cell.length_a   1.000
_cell.length_b   1.000
_cell.length_c   1.000
_cell.angle_alpha   90.00
_cell.angle_beta   90.00
_cell.angle_gamma   90.00
#
_symmetry.space_group_name_H-M   'P 1'
#
loop_
_entity.id
_entity.type
_entity.pdbx_description
1 polymer ?
#
loop_
_entity_poly.entity_id
_entity_poly.type
_entity_poly.pdbx_seq_one_letter_code
_entity_poly.pdbx_strand_id
1 'polypeptide(L)'
;MKKIYLLTVAVLMLACGSNRTQKMLSYGNFDEAINKSIRKLASNKNSKGNQDFVYILQDAYAKANAQDIGAINVFTKEANQANFEKLYNLYCKLAERQEKVRPLLPLKLLKEQRDAYFEMNDYSDEIISSKNGLSNYLYANSIKLLESNNKADIRQAFDDLVYLDKLNPNYKDVRKKMDEAQFRGTDFVHVYTKNETNMVIPVRLQDDLL
;
A
#
# COMPACT_ATOMS: atom_id res chain seq x y z
N MET A 1 49.00 -24.07 -13.88
CA MET A 1 48.61 -23.25 -12.70
C MET A 1 47.61 -22.12 -13.00
N LYS A 2 47.66 -21.43 -14.16
CA LYS A 2 46.67 -20.37 -14.51
C LYS A 2 45.20 -20.82 -14.67
N LYS A 3 44.95 -22.09 -15.02
CA LYS A 3 43.58 -22.63 -15.20
C LYS A 3 42.82 -22.88 -13.88
N ILE A 4 43.53 -23.06 -12.76
CA ILE A 4 42.91 -23.29 -11.43
C ILE A 4 42.40 -21.96 -10.85
N TYR A 5 43.15 -20.87 -11.04
CA TYR A 5 42.74 -19.53 -10.61
C TYR A 5 41.47 -19.03 -11.32
N LEU A 6 41.28 -19.38 -12.60
CA LEU A 6 40.08 -19.02 -13.35
C LEU A 6 38.83 -19.75 -12.82
N LEU A 7 38.99 -20.99 -12.34
CA LEU A 7 37.91 -21.79 -11.78
C LEU A 7 37.47 -21.25 -10.40
N THR A 8 38.43 -20.79 -9.57
CA THR A 8 38.12 -20.21 -8.25
C THR A 8 37.40 -18.87 -8.33
N VAL A 9 37.68 -18.04 -9.35
CA VAL A 9 36.98 -16.75 -9.55
C VAL A 9 35.55 -16.96 -10.09
N ALA A 10 35.33 -17.99 -10.92
CA ALA A 10 33.99 -18.31 -11.44
C ALA A 10 33.02 -18.81 -10.34
N VAL A 11 33.51 -19.54 -9.33
CA VAL A 11 32.69 -20.07 -8.22
C VAL A 11 32.22 -18.96 -7.26
N LEU A 12 33.00 -17.89 -7.10
CA LEU A 12 32.65 -16.75 -6.23
C LEU A 12 31.47 -15.91 -6.76
N MET A 13 31.21 -15.91 -8.06
CA MET A 13 30.10 -15.12 -8.64
C MET A 13 28.72 -15.77 -8.49
N LEU A 14 28.65 -17.06 -8.15
CA LEU A 14 27.37 -17.77 -7.95
C LEU A 14 26.78 -17.62 -6.54
N ALA A 15 27.57 -17.20 -5.55
CA ALA A 15 27.15 -17.12 -4.13
C ALA A 15 26.57 -15.75 -3.69
N CYS A 16 26.41 -14.79 -4.61
CA CYS A 16 26.13 -13.40 -4.24
C CYS A 16 24.63 -13.09 -4.01
N GLY A 17 23.74 -14.03 -4.29
CA GLY A 17 22.29 -13.84 -4.22
C GLY A 17 21.71 -13.85 -2.80
N SER A 18 22.03 -14.89 -2.02
CA SER A 18 21.53 -15.08 -0.64
C SER A 18 22.14 -14.07 0.32
N ASN A 19 23.45 -13.78 0.20
CA ASN A 19 24.14 -12.76 1.02
C ASN A 19 23.49 -11.37 0.95
N ARG A 20 23.03 -10.92 -0.23
CA ARG A 20 22.33 -9.63 -0.36
C ARG A 20 20.95 -9.65 0.32
N THR A 21 20.25 -10.79 0.28
CA THR A 21 18.93 -10.94 0.92
C THR A 21 19.07 -11.08 2.43
N GLN A 22 20.12 -11.75 2.91
CA GLN A 22 20.48 -11.79 4.33
C GLN A 22 20.75 -10.39 4.88
N LYS A 23 21.40 -9.52 4.09
CA LYS A 23 21.58 -8.10 4.46
C LYS A 23 20.25 -7.35 4.56
N MET A 24 19.25 -7.67 3.74
CA MET A 24 17.92 -7.03 3.83
C MET A 24 17.26 -7.32 5.19
N LEU A 25 17.42 -8.53 5.73
CA LEU A 25 16.98 -8.87 7.10
C LEU A 25 17.65 -7.97 8.14
N SER A 26 18.96 -7.74 8.01
CA SER A 26 19.71 -6.90 8.95
C SER A 26 19.31 -5.42 8.91
N TYR A 27 18.75 -4.95 7.80
CA TYR A 27 18.26 -3.58 7.63
C TYR A 27 16.76 -3.42 7.89
N GLY A 28 16.07 -4.47 8.35
CA GLY A 28 14.63 -4.43 8.62
C GLY A 28 13.73 -4.45 7.36
N ASN A 29 14.29 -4.75 6.19
CA ASN A 29 13.54 -4.82 4.94
C ASN A 29 13.00 -6.24 4.69
N PHE A 30 12.09 -6.66 5.56
CA PHE A 30 11.60 -8.05 5.60
C PHE A 30 10.71 -8.40 4.40
N ASP A 31 9.79 -7.52 3.99
CA ASP A 31 8.89 -7.79 2.85
C ASP A 31 9.64 -7.92 1.52
N GLU A 32 10.72 -7.16 1.30
CA GLU A 32 11.56 -7.35 0.12
C GLU A 32 12.30 -8.70 0.16
N ALA A 33 12.80 -9.09 1.34
CA ALA A 33 13.45 -10.38 1.55
C ALA A 33 12.47 -11.55 1.29
N ILE A 34 11.23 -11.43 1.75
CA ILE A 34 10.13 -12.38 1.47
C ILE A 34 9.90 -12.47 -0.04
N ASN A 35 9.61 -11.34 -0.71
CA ASN A 35 9.32 -11.32 -2.14
C ASN A 35 10.46 -11.90 -2.98
N LYS A 36 11.72 -11.58 -2.64
CA LYS A 36 12.89 -12.12 -3.32
C LYS A 36 13.04 -13.62 -3.11
N SER A 37 12.80 -14.11 -1.90
CA SER A 37 12.87 -15.54 -1.59
C SER A 37 11.77 -16.33 -2.29
N ILE A 38 10.53 -15.81 -2.30
CA ILE A 38 9.40 -16.39 -3.03
C ILE A 38 9.72 -16.52 -4.52
N ARG A 39 10.22 -15.45 -5.16
CA ARG A 39 10.60 -15.49 -6.59
C ARG A 39 11.67 -16.55 -6.89
N LYS A 40 12.64 -16.73 -5.99
CA LYS A 40 13.69 -17.73 -6.15
C LYS A 40 13.20 -19.15 -5.90
N LEU A 41 12.28 -19.34 -4.98
CA LEU A 41 11.69 -20.64 -4.65
C LEU A 41 10.64 -21.08 -5.68
N ALA A 42 9.94 -20.15 -6.31
CA ALA A 42 8.94 -20.44 -7.35
C ALA A 42 9.54 -21.19 -8.55
N SER A 43 10.81 -20.97 -8.90
CA SER A 43 11.44 -21.65 -10.03
C SER A 43 11.84 -23.09 -9.72
N ASN A 44 12.33 -23.38 -8.49
CA ASN A 44 12.64 -24.73 -8.03
C ASN A 44 12.76 -24.78 -6.50
N LYS A 45 11.64 -25.00 -5.82
CA LYS A 45 11.55 -24.98 -4.35
C LYS A 45 12.31 -26.09 -3.62
N ASN A 46 12.61 -27.19 -4.31
CA ASN A 46 13.26 -28.38 -3.73
C ASN A 46 14.76 -28.46 -4.00
N SER A 47 15.32 -27.51 -4.76
CA SER A 47 16.74 -27.54 -5.10
C SER A 47 17.63 -27.28 -3.89
N LYS A 48 18.74 -28.03 -3.78
CA LYS A 48 19.75 -27.80 -2.73
C LYS A 48 20.33 -26.38 -2.77
N GLY A 49 20.48 -25.81 -3.98
CA GLY A 49 21.00 -24.45 -4.18
C GLY A 49 20.06 -23.33 -3.72
N ASN A 50 18.76 -23.61 -3.55
CA ASN A 50 17.80 -22.62 -3.08
C ASN A 50 17.53 -22.72 -1.56
N GLN A 51 18.21 -23.61 -0.84
CA GLN A 51 17.96 -23.83 0.58
C GLN A 51 18.10 -22.56 1.42
N ASP A 52 19.11 -21.73 1.16
CA ASP A 52 19.27 -20.43 1.85
C ASP A 52 18.00 -19.57 1.79
N PHE A 53 17.30 -19.56 0.65
CA PHE A 53 16.07 -18.79 0.49
C PHE A 53 14.91 -19.36 1.32
N VAL A 54 14.91 -20.65 1.66
CA VAL A 54 13.90 -21.23 2.57
C VAL A 54 14.11 -20.69 3.99
N TYR A 55 15.36 -20.66 4.49
CA TYR A 55 15.67 -20.09 5.81
C TYR A 55 15.38 -18.59 5.85
N ILE A 56 15.82 -17.85 4.82
CA ILE A 56 15.57 -16.41 4.72
C ILE A 56 14.06 -16.14 4.68
N LEU A 57 13.30 -16.91 3.92
CA LEU A 57 11.84 -16.75 3.86
C LEU A 57 11.21 -17.00 5.23
N GLN A 58 11.61 -18.07 5.93
CA GLN A 58 11.09 -18.38 7.26
C GLN A 58 11.39 -17.25 8.27
N ASP A 59 12.65 -16.80 8.34
CA ASP A 59 13.08 -15.76 9.29
C ASP A 59 12.46 -14.39 8.96
N ALA A 60 12.46 -14.00 7.68
CA ALA A 60 11.85 -12.75 7.22
C ALA A 60 10.35 -12.71 7.52
N TYR A 61 9.65 -13.82 7.26
CA TYR A 61 8.22 -13.93 7.53
C TYR A 61 7.90 -13.75 9.02
N ALA A 62 8.61 -14.46 9.90
CA ALA A 62 8.39 -14.36 11.34
C ALA A 62 8.66 -12.94 11.85
N LYS A 63 9.75 -12.30 11.41
CA LYS A 63 10.11 -10.94 11.81
C LYS A 63 9.14 -9.89 11.29
N ALA A 64 8.71 -10.00 10.03
CA ALA A 64 7.73 -9.09 9.44
C ALA A 64 6.39 -9.15 10.20
N ASN A 65 5.90 -10.37 10.48
CA ASN A 65 4.67 -10.55 11.24
C ASN A 65 4.80 -9.98 12.66
N ALA A 66 5.90 -10.27 13.36
CA ALA A 66 6.13 -9.74 14.70
C ALA A 66 6.16 -8.20 14.73
N GLN A 67 6.78 -7.57 13.73
CA GLN A 67 6.81 -6.12 13.59
C GLN A 67 5.40 -5.54 13.39
N ASP A 68 4.63 -6.10 12.45
CA ASP A 68 3.28 -5.60 12.14
C ASP A 68 2.32 -5.81 13.32
N ILE A 69 2.36 -6.98 13.98
CA ILE A 69 1.59 -7.27 15.19
C ILE A 69 1.97 -6.32 16.33
N GLY A 70 3.26 -6.02 16.48
CA GLY A 70 3.74 -5.02 17.44
C GLY A 70 3.12 -3.64 17.19
N ALA A 71 3.09 -3.18 15.93
CA ALA A 71 2.46 -1.92 15.55
C ALA A 71 0.94 -1.93 15.78
N ILE A 72 0.26 -3.02 15.43
CA ILE A 72 -1.18 -3.21 15.70
C ILE A 72 -1.46 -3.06 17.20
N ASN A 73 -0.66 -3.71 18.05
CA ASN A 73 -0.83 -3.64 19.50
C ASN A 73 -0.69 -2.22 20.05
N VAL A 74 0.22 -1.41 19.48
CA VAL A 74 0.36 0.01 19.85
C VAL A 74 -0.86 0.81 19.40
N PHE A 75 -1.21 0.74 18.12
CA PHE A 75 -2.30 1.54 17.56
C PHE A 75 -3.67 1.19 18.14
N THR A 76 -3.89 -0.07 18.49
CA THR A 76 -5.12 -0.52 19.16
C THR A 76 -5.22 0.06 20.57
N LYS A 77 -4.11 0.16 21.31
CA LYS A 77 -4.08 0.75 22.66
C LYS A 77 -4.22 2.26 22.67
N GLU A 78 -3.71 2.94 21.64
CA GLU A 78 -3.88 4.39 21.48
C GLU A 78 -5.35 4.80 21.26
N ALA A 79 -6.18 3.89 20.74
CA ALA A 79 -7.61 4.11 20.47
C ALA A 79 -7.90 5.40 19.67
N ASN A 80 -6.95 5.82 18.82
CA ASN A 80 -7.03 7.04 18.03
C ASN A 80 -7.59 6.75 16.63
N GLN A 81 -8.60 7.53 16.21
CA GLN A 81 -9.24 7.42 14.89
C GLN A 81 -8.26 7.62 13.72
N ALA A 82 -7.22 8.43 13.92
CA ALA A 82 -6.16 8.63 12.93
C ALA A 82 -5.36 7.34 12.61
N ASN A 83 -5.52 6.28 13.41
CA ASN A 83 -4.87 4.99 13.19
C ASN A 83 -5.74 3.97 12.44
N PHE A 84 -7.02 4.26 12.15
CA PHE A 84 -7.89 3.29 11.46
C PHE A 84 -7.32 2.83 10.13
N GLU A 85 -6.76 3.75 9.34
CA GLU A 85 -6.13 3.39 8.06
C GLU A 85 -4.88 2.54 8.26
N LYS A 86 -4.05 2.88 9.24
CA LYS A 86 -2.84 2.11 9.56
C LYS A 86 -3.19 0.69 9.99
N LEU A 87 -4.20 0.54 10.85
CA LEU A 87 -4.67 -0.77 11.31
C LEU A 87 -5.19 -1.61 10.15
N TYR A 88 -6.09 -1.06 9.33
CA TYR A 88 -6.60 -1.75 8.14
C TYR A 88 -5.47 -2.23 7.22
N ASN A 89 -4.53 -1.34 6.90
CA ASN A 89 -3.40 -1.67 6.04
C ASN A 89 -2.46 -2.74 6.66
N LEU A 90 -2.25 -2.73 7.97
CA LEU A 90 -1.43 -3.74 8.65
C LEU A 90 -2.09 -5.12 8.61
N TYR A 91 -3.40 -5.22 8.86
CA TYR A 91 -4.11 -6.49 8.73
C TYR A 91 -4.13 -7.01 7.29
N CYS A 92 -4.36 -6.14 6.30
CA CYS A 92 -4.25 -6.52 4.89
C CYS A 92 -2.86 -7.04 4.53
N LYS A 93 -1.79 -6.39 5.03
CA LYS A 93 -0.40 -6.85 4.80
C LYS A 93 -0.12 -8.22 5.39
N LEU A 94 -0.58 -8.48 6.62
CA LEU A 94 -0.44 -9.79 7.27
C LEU A 94 -1.12 -10.88 6.43
N ALA A 95 -2.37 -10.65 6.01
CA ALA A 95 -3.11 -11.57 5.16
C ALA A 95 -2.43 -11.78 3.79
N GLU A 96 -2.04 -10.70 3.11
CA GLU A 96 -1.35 -10.76 1.81
C GLU A 96 -0.04 -11.55 1.88
N ARG A 97 0.73 -11.39 2.97
CA ARG A 97 1.97 -12.13 3.18
C ARG A 97 1.72 -13.64 3.30
N GLN A 98 0.65 -14.04 3.97
CA GLN A 98 0.23 -15.45 4.05
C GLN A 98 -0.13 -16.00 2.67
N GLU A 99 -0.94 -15.27 1.90
CA GLU A 99 -1.36 -15.67 0.55
C GLU A 99 -0.17 -15.82 -0.40
N LYS A 100 0.86 -14.97 -0.27
CA LYS A 100 2.09 -15.09 -1.07
C LYS A 100 2.90 -16.35 -0.75
N VAL A 101 2.93 -16.77 0.51
CA VAL A 101 3.72 -17.94 0.94
C VAL A 101 2.97 -19.25 0.70
N ARG A 102 1.65 -19.26 0.87
CA ARG A 102 0.80 -20.48 0.83
C ARG A 102 1.06 -21.40 -0.38
N PRO A 103 1.20 -20.90 -1.64
CA PRO A 103 1.43 -21.75 -2.82
C PRO A 103 2.76 -22.50 -2.80
N LEU A 104 3.75 -22.03 -2.04
CA LEU A 104 5.07 -22.67 -1.97
C LEU A 104 5.11 -23.82 -0.98
N LEU A 105 4.19 -23.85 -0.02
CA LEU A 105 4.17 -24.85 1.03
C LEU A 105 3.81 -26.25 0.48
N PRO A 106 4.28 -27.33 1.12
CA PRO A 106 5.31 -27.34 2.16
C PRO A 106 6.71 -27.00 1.59
N LEU A 107 7.56 -26.39 2.42
CA LEU A 107 8.97 -26.12 2.11
C LEU A 107 9.86 -26.89 3.10
N LYS A 108 10.85 -27.63 2.60
CA LYS A 108 11.74 -28.44 3.44
C LYS A 108 13.05 -27.73 3.75
N LEU A 109 13.45 -27.78 5.01
CA LEU A 109 14.78 -27.42 5.47
C LEU A 109 15.63 -28.68 5.54
N LEU A 110 16.52 -28.84 4.55
CA LEU A 110 17.20 -30.11 4.33
C LEU A 110 18.24 -30.45 5.41
N LYS A 111 18.80 -29.47 6.11
CA LYS A 111 19.81 -29.72 7.16
C LYS A 111 19.14 -30.27 8.43
N GLU A 112 17.98 -29.73 8.78
CA GLU A 112 17.21 -30.08 9.98
C GLU A 112 16.20 -31.20 9.72
N GLN A 113 16.05 -31.64 8.47
CA GLN A 113 15.10 -32.69 8.06
C GLN A 113 13.66 -32.43 8.52
N ARG A 114 13.25 -31.16 8.53
CA ARG A 114 11.89 -30.72 8.90
C ARG A 114 11.32 -29.77 7.86
N ASP A 115 10.03 -29.50 7.97
CA ASP A 115 9.39 -28.45 7.19
C ASP A 115 9.66 -27.08 7.82
N ALA A 116 9.79 -26.06 6.98
CA ALA A 116 9.78 -24.67 7.38
C ALA A 116 8.37 -24.33 7.90
N TYR A 117 8.34 -23.69 9.07
CA TYR A 117 7.11 -23.32 9.76
C TYR A 117 6.77 -21.86 9.48
N PHE A 118 5.52 -21.64 9.10
CA PHE A 118 4.92 -20.33 8.86
C PHE A 118 3.59 -20.30 9.61
N GLU A 119 3.49 -19.42 10.61
CA GLU A 119 2.24 -19.22 11.35
C GLU A 119 1.19 -18.59 10.42
N MET A 120 0.00 -19.19 10.36
CA MET A 120 -1.10 -18.78 9.50
C MET A 120 -2.31 -18.49 10.38
N ASN A 121 -2.67 -17.23 10.49
CA ASN A 121 -3.82 -16.76 11.27
C ASN A 121 -4.89 -16.21 10.32
N ASP A 122 -6.16 -16.40 10.64
CA ASP A 122 -7.23 -15.74 9.91
C ASP A 122 -7.38 -14.30 10.43
N TYR A 123 -7.24 -13.32 9.54
CA TYR A 123 -7.39 -11.89 9.85
C TYR A 123 -8.66 -11.29 9.22
N SER A 124 -9.57 -12.12 8.70
CA SER A 124 -10.72 -11.67 7.92
C SER A 124 -11.63 -10.74 8.74
N ASP A 125 -11.89 -11.09 9.99
CA ASP A 125 -12.74 -10.31 10.89
C ASP A 125 -12.10 -8.95 11.22
N GLU A 126 -10.80 -8.93 11.50
CA GLU A 126 -10.05 -7.71 11.78
C GLU A 126 -9.98 -6.80 10.56
N ILE A 127 -9.79 -7.36 9.36
CA ILE A 127 -9.84 -6.61 8.10
C ILE A 127 -11.22 -5.98 7.90
N ILE A 128 -12.29 -6.75 8.07
CA ILE A 128 -13.66 -6.25 7.91
C ILE A 128 -13.97 -5.16 8.94
N SER A 129 -13.63 -5.41 10.21
CA SER A 129 -13.88 -4.47 11.32
C SER A 129 -13.11 -3.17 11.15
N SER A 130 -11.80 -3.24 10.87
CA SER A 130 -10.96 -2.07 10.65
C SER A 130 -11.37 -1.29 9.39
N LYS A 131 -11.76 -1.98 8.32
CA LYS A 131 -12.31 -1.35 7.10
C LYS A 131 -13.58 -0.58 7.41
N ASN A 132 -14.52 -1.17 8.15
CA ASN A 132 -15.77 -0.53 8.54
C ASN A 132 -15.52 0.68 9.45
N GLY A 133 -14.57 0.57 10.41
CA GLY A 133 -14.13 1.67 11.25
C GLY A 133 -13.57 2.84 10.43
N LEU A 134 -12.67 2.55 9.49
CA LEU A 134 -12.11 3.54 8.58
C LEU A 134 -13.19 4.18 7.69
N SER A 135 -14.08 3.40 7.10
CA SER A 135 -15.19 3.91 6.27
C SER A 135 -16.12 4.84 7.06
N ASN A 136 -16.45 4.48 8.30
CA ASN A 136 -17.25 5.32 9.18
C ASN A 136 -16.53 6.64 9.50
N TYR A 137 -15.24 6.57 9.85
CA TYR A 137 -14.44 7.75 10.16
C TYR A 137 -14.30 8.70 8.98
N LEU A 138 -13.89 8.19 7.81
CA LEU A 138 -13.75 8.99 6.59
C LEU A 138 -15.06 9.70 6.27
N TYR A 139 -16.17 8.98 6.26
CA TYR A 139 -17.48 9.57 5.99
C TYR A 139 -17.83 10.67 7.01
N ALA A 140 -17.74 10.38 8.32
CA ALA A 140 -18.08 11.35 9.35
C ALA A 140 -17.19 12.61 9.29
N ASN A 141 -15.88 12.42 9.04
CA ASN A 141 -14.94 13.52 8.89
C ASN A 141 -15.23 14.36 7.64
N SER A 142 -15.49 13.73 6.49
CA SER A 142 -15.85 14.42 5.26
C SER A 142 -17.14 15.24 5.42
N ILE A 143 -18.16 14.69 6.08
CA ILE A 143 -19.39 15.45 6.35
C ILE A 143 -19.10 16.69 7.20
N LYS A 144 -18.28 16.56 8.26
CA LYS A 144 -17.86 17.69 9.09
C LYS A 144 -17.07 18.73 8.29
N LEU A 145 -16.16 18.30 7.41
CA LEU A 145 -15.40 19.20 6.54
C LEU A 145 -16.32 19.92 5.54
N LEU A 146 -17.37 19.27 5.05
CA LEU A 146 -18.38 19.90 4.20
C LEU A 146 -19.22 20.94 4.94
N GLU A 147 -19.29 20.95 6.26
CA GLU A 147 -19.94 22.04 7.00
C GLU A 147 -19.08 23.32 7.03
N SER A 148 -17.81 23.23 6.66
CA SER A 148 -16.90 24.38 6.58
C SER A 148 -17.24 25.31 5.42
N ASN A 149 -16.96 26.61 5.60
CA ASN A 149 -16.98 27.61 4.53
C ASN A 149 -15.61 27.75 3.83
N ASN A 150 -14.58 27.07 4.34
CA ASN A 150 -13.26 27.07 3.75
C ASN A 150 -13.22 26.08 2.57
N LYS A 151 -12.88 26.58 1.37
CA LYS A 151 -12.76 25.74 0.18
C LYS A 151 -11.69 24.67 0.29
N ALA A 152 -10.62 24.89 1.06
CA ALA A 152 -9.59 23.88 1.28
C ALA A 152 -10.16 22.66 2.04
N ASP A 153 -10.96 22.90 3.08
CA ASP A 153 -11.61 21.83 3.85
C ASP A 153 -12.59 21.05 2.98
N ILE A 154 -13.39 21.74 2.16
CA ILE A 154 -14.33 21.11 1.22
C ILE A 154 -13.60 20.25 0.18
N ARG A 155 -12.45 20.71 -0.33
CA ARG A 155 -11.61 19.94 -1.26
C ARG A 155 -11.02 18.70 -0.57
N GLN A 156 -10.57 18.83 0.68
CA GLN A 156 -10.15 17.68 1.47
C GLN A 156 -11.29 16.68 1.67
N ALA A 157 -12.51 17.16 1.93
CA ALA A 157 -13.68 16.29 2.04
C ALA A 157 -13.93 15.50 0.75
N PHE A 158 -13.77 16.14 -0.43
CA PHE A 158 -13.86 15.47 -1.71
C PHE A 158 -12.83 14.35 -1.85
N ASP A 159 -11.56 14.61 -1.52
CA ASP A 159 -10.48 13.62 -1.60
C ASP A 159 -10.73 12.42 -0.66
N ASP A 160 -11.16 12.69 0.58
CA ASP A 160 -11.53 11.66 1.56
C ASP A 160 -12.70 10.79 1.05
N LEU A 161 -13.71 11.41 0.43
CA LEU A 161 -14.87 10.71 -0.14
C LEU A 161 -14.49 9.87 -1.38
N VAL A 162 -13.62 10.38 -2.23
CA VAL A 162 -13.05 9.63 -3.36
C VAL A 162 -12.30 8.40 -2.86
N TYR A 163 -11.49 8.57 -1.81
CA TYR A 163 -10.80 7.45 -1.20
C TYR A 163 -11.78 6.43 -0.60
N LEU A 164 -12.82 6.91 0.08
CA LEU A 164 -13.88 6.08 0.63
C LEU A 164 -14.63 5.28 -0.44
N ASP A 165 -15.01 5.86 -1.59
CA ASP A 165 -15.69 5.11 -2.66
C ASP A 165 -14.79 4.02 -3.28
N LYS A 166 -13.47 4.25 -3.33
CA LYS A 166 -12.50 3.20 -3.73
C LYS A 166 -12.40 2.09 -2.70
N LEU A 167 -12.36 2.44 -1.42
CA LEU A 167 -12.24 1.50 -0.31
C LEU A 167 -13.51 0.66 -0.15
N ASN A 168 -14.67 1.30 -0.17
CA ASN A 168 -15.98 0.71 0.06
C ASN A 168 -17.00 1.29 -0.93
N PRO A 169 -17.08 0.75 -2.15
CA PRO A 169 -18.00 1.25 -3.17
C PRO A 169 -19.47 1.19 -2.71
N ASN A 170 -20.27 2.15 -3.13
CA ASN A 170 -21.70 2.27 -2.75
C ASN A 170 -21.93 2.49 -1.24
N TYR A 171 -20.92 2.99 -0.53
CA TYR A 171 -21.07 3.34 0.87
C TYR A 171 -21.98 4.57 1.05
N LYS A 172 -23.19 4.35 1.57
CA LYS A 172 -24.19 5.40 1.83
C LYS A 172 -24.41 6.30 0.60
N ASP A 173 -24.37 7.61 0.77
CA ASP A 173 -24.55 8.64 -0.25
C ASP A 173 -23.23 9.32 -0.66
N VAL A 174 -22.08 8.64 -0.47
CA VAL A 174 -20.73 9.19 -0.74
C VAL A 174 -20.63 9.88 -2.10
N ARG A 175 -21.18 9.28 -3.17
CA ARG A 175 -21.14 9.88 -4.52
C ARG A 175 -21.89 11.21 -4.61
N LYS A 176 -23.05 11.32 -3.96
CA LYS A 176 -23.79 12.60 -3.90
C LYS A 176 -22.99 13.66 -3.13
N LYS A 177 -22.31 13.25 -2.07
CA LYS A 177 -21.45 14.13 -1.27
C LYS A 177 -20.19 14.54 -2.02
N MET A 178 -19.66 13.69 -2.89
CA MET A 178 -18.58 14.06 -3.82
C MET A 178 -19.03 15.14 -4.79
N ASP A 179 -20.21 15.01 -5.41
CA ASP A 179 -20.74 16.03 -6.32
C ASP A 179 -20.95 17.37 -5.59
N GLU A 180 -21.49 17.33 -4.37
CA GLU A 180 -21.66 18.50 -3.50
C GLU A 180 -20.31 19.17 -3.19
N ALA A 181 -19.33 18.39 -2.77
CA ALA A 181 -17.99 18.85 -2.44
C ALA A 181 -17.29 19.47 -3.65
N GLN A 182 -17.38 18.82 -4.81
CA GLN A 182 -16.80 19.30 -6.06
C GLN A 182 -17.39 20.65 -6.46
N PHE A 183 -18.72 20.79 -6.44
CA PHE A 183 -19.38 22.05 -6.78
C PHE A 183 -18.96 23.17 -5.83
N ARG A 184 -19.03 22.93 -4.52
CA ARG A 184 -18.73 23.95 -3.49
C ARG A 184 -17.23 24.28 -3.39
N GLY A 185 -16.36 23.33 -3.72
CA GLY A 185 -14.92 23.49 -3.75
C GLY A 185 -14.39 24.18 -5.01
N THR A 186 -15.23 24.33 -6.05
CA THR A 186 -14.85 24.97 -7.31
C THR A 186 -14.89 26.50 -7.20
N ASP A 187 -13.92 27.17 -7.83
CA ASP A 187 -13.91 28.62 -8.02
C ASP A 187 -14.56 28.93 -9.37
N PHE A 188 -15.67 29.67 -9.36
CA PHE A 188 -16.33 30.14 -10.57
C PHE A 188 -15.81 31.53 -10.89
N VAL A 189 -15.17 31.69 -12.05
CA VAL A 189 -14.68 32.98 -12.54
C VAL A 189 -15.62 33.45 -13.65
N HIS A 190 -16.28 34.58 -13.41
CA HIS A 190 -17.06 35.25 -14.45
C HIS A 190 -16.13 36.23 -15.18
N VAL A 191 -15.90 35.97 -16.47
CA VAL A 191 -15.11 36.85 -17.33
C VAL A 191 -16.07 37.53 -18.28
N TYR A 192 -15.97 38.85 -18.36
CA TYR A 192 -16.64 39.66 -19.37
C TYR A 192 -15.61 40.58 -20.01
N THR A 193 -15.86 40.96 -21.25
CA THR A 193 -15.00 41.84 -22.00
C THR A 193 -15.71 43.19 -22.15
N LYS A 194 -14.95 44.29 -22.22
CA LYS A 194 -15.51 45.63 -22.45
C LYS A 194 -14.62 46.40 -23.41
N ASN A 195 -15.24 47.06 -24.39
CA ASN A 195 -14.53 48.02 -25.23
C ASN A 195 -14.25 49.31 -24.44
N GLU A 196 -13.00 49.55 -24.07
CA GLU A 196 -12.53 50.80 -23.44
C GLU A 196 -11.89 51.76 -24.44
N THR A 197 -11.93 51.43 -25.74
CA THR A 197 -11.54 52.39 -26.77
C THR A 197 -12.67 53.40 -26.96
N ASN A 198 -12.35 54.68 -27.17
CA ASN A 198 -13.32 55.68 -27.64
C ASN A 198 -13.66 55.50 -29.14
N MET A 199 -13.56 54.27 -29.65
CA MET A 199 -13.77 53.93 -31.05
C MET A 199 -14.87 52.88 -31.17
N VAL A 200 -15.67 53.00 -32.23
CA VAL A 200 -16.65 51.99 -32.60
C VAL A 200 -15.92 50.77 -33.16
N ILE A 201 -16.13 49.61 -32.55
CA ILE A 201 -15.63 48.34 -33.10
C ILE A 201 -16.68 47.72 -34.04
N PRO A 202 -16.26 46.98 -35.08
CA PRO A 202 -17.21 46.29 -35.96
C PRO A 202 -18.10 45.30 -35.20
N VAL A 203 -19.39 45.25 -35.53
CA VAL A 203 -20.41 44.40 -34.87
C VAL A 203 -19.96 42.94 -34.76
N ARG A 204 -19.41 42.39 -35.84
CA ARG A 204 -18.91 41.00 -35.83
C ARG A 204 -17.83 40.75 -34.79
N LEU A 205 -16.91 41.70 -34.61
CA LEU A 205 -15.83 41.59 -33.61
C LEU A 205 -16.37 41.79 -32.19
N GLN A 206 -17.41 42.60 -32.04
CA GLN A 206 -18.10 42.80 -30.77
C GLN A 206 -18.82 41.52 -30.33
N ASP A 207 -19.58 40.87 -31.21
CA ASP A 207 -20.33 39.64 -30.90
C ASP A 207 -19.40 38.46 -30.57
N ASP A 208 -18.20 38.43 -31.17
CA ASP A 208 -17.19 37.39 -30.93
C ASP A 208 -16.44 37.59 -29.59
N LEU A 209 -16.45 38.81 -29.02
CA LEU A 209 -15.58 39.17 -27.89
C LEU A 209 -16.31 39.67 -26.63
N LEU A 210 -17.45 40.35 -26.75
CA LEU A 210 -18.16 41.04 -25.66
C LEU A 210 -19.49 40.35 -25.33
#